data_AF-A0A7C3J0X4-F1
#
_entry.id   AF-A0A7C3J0X4-F1
#
_cell.length_a   1.000
_cell.length_b   1.000
_cell.length_c   1.000
_cell.angle_alpha   90.00
_cell.angle_beta   90.00
_cell.angle_gamma   90.00
#
_symmetry.space_group_name_H-M   'P 1'
#
loop_
_entity.id
_entity.type
_entity.pdbx_description
1 polymer ?
#
loop_
_entity_poly.entity_id
_entity_poly.type
_entity_poly.pdbx_seq_one_letter_code
_entity_poly.pdbx_strand_id
1 'polypeptide(L)'
;MTMLEKIVQIKSIGRFRDYAANGDVTFRKLTLVYAENGRGKTTLCAILRSLQSGQPGFIAERKTLGVAGAPFVHIRLNSANYQFTNGAWTVTHPDILIFDSVFVNENVYSGEYVEHEHKKNLYRVIVGTEGVALR
;
A
#
# COMPACT_ATOMS: atom_id res chain seq x y z
N MET A 1 -14.76 3.06 -12.46
CA MET A 1 -13.56 2.34 -11.99
C MET A 1 -12.55 3.36 -11.58
N THR A 2 -12.20 3.37 -10.30
CA THR A 2 -11.16 4.24 -9.75
C THR A 2 -9.78 3.74 -10.19
N MET A 3 -8.92 4.62 -10.69
CA MET A 3 -7.61 4.23 -11.24
C MET A 3 -6.49 5.04 -10.59
N LEU A 4 -5.45 4.34 -10.13
CA LEU A 4 -4.18 4.96 -9.77
C LEU A 4 -3.57 5.56 -11.04
N GLU A 5 -3.32 6.87 -11.05
CA GLU A 5 -2.81 7.58 -12.23
C GLU A 5 -1.31 7.78 -12.15
N LYS A 6 -0.80 8.21 -10.99
CA LYS A 6 0.60 8.55 -10.82
C LYS A 6 1.01 8.56 -9.35
N ILE A 7 2.21 8.09 -9.07
CA ILE A 7 2.92 8.39 -7.82
C ILE A 7 3.71 9.67 -8.10
N VAL A 8 3.29 10.79 -7.52
CA VAL A 8 3.87 12.11 -7.82
C VAL A 8 5.17 12.31 -7.05
N GLN A 9 5.17 11.98 -5.76
CA GLN A 9 6.34 12.19 -4.90
C GLN A 9 6.35 11.20 -3.72
N ILE A 10 7.53 10.72 -3.34
CA ILE A 10 7.76 9.95 -2.11
C ILE A 10 9.06 10.45 -1.48
N LYS A 11 9.00 10.92 -0.23
CA LYS A 11 10.15 11.41 0.53
C LYS A 11 10.29 10.69 1.86
N SER A 12 11.55 10.43 2.24
CA SER A 12 11.94 9.90 3.55
C SER A 12 11.25 8.58 3.94
N ILE A 13 10.95 7.70 2.96
CA ILE A 13 10.30 6.41 3.20
C ILE A 13 11.10 5.28 2.52
N GLY A 14 11.68 4.40 3.32
CA GLY A 14 12.49 3.27 2.88
C GLY A 14 13.66 3.74 2.03
N ARG A 15 13.73 3.24 0.78
CA ARG A 15 14.73 3.67 -0.21
C ARG A 15 14.37 4.97 -0.94
N PHE A 16 13.14 5.44 -0.84
CA PHE A 16 12.69 6.69 -1.45
C PHE A 16 13.11 7.87 -0.57
N ARG A 17 14.31 8.39 -0.82
CA ARG A 17 14.83 9.60 -0.12
C ARG A 17 14.08 10.85 -0.56
N ASP A 18 14.03 11.09 -1.86
CA ASP A 18 13.29 12.18 -2.49
C ASP A 18 12.95 11.81 -3.94
N TYR A 19 12.10 10.80 -4.08
CA TYR A 19 11.57 10.45 -5.39
C TYR A 19 10.56 11.50 -5.82
N ALA A 20 10.73 12.04 -7.02
CA ALA A 20 9.75 12.84 -7.72
C ALA A 20 9.52 12.25 -9.12
N ALA A 21 8.27 12.20 -9.55
CA ALA A 21 7.91 11.73 -10.88
C ALA A 21 8.65 12.52 -11.97
N ASN A 22 9.33 11.82 -12.86
CA ASN A 22 10.04 12.38 -14.00
C ASN A 22 9.70 11.58 -15.27
N GLY A 23 9.42 12.27 -16.38
CA GLY A 23 8.95 11.64 -17.61
C GLY A 23 7.53 11.07 -17.52
N ASP A 24 7.19 10.16 -18.44
CA ASP A 24 5.91 9.43 -18.39
C ASP A 24 6.01 8.23 -17.44
N VAL A 25 5.58 8.47 -16.20
CA VAL A 25 5.37 7.44 -15.16
C VAL A 25 3.88 7.24 -14.85
N THR A 26 3.03 7.55 -15.83
CA THR A 26 1.58 7.42 -15.67
C THR A 26 1.20 5.94 -15.69
N PHE A 27 0.43 5.50 -14.71
CA PHE A 27 -0.06 4.14 -14.62
C PHE A 27 -1.09 3.91 -15.73
N ARG A 28 -1.14 2.68 -16.24
CA ARG A 28 -2.16 2.17 -17.15
C ARG A 28 -2.93 1.03 -16.46
N LYS A 29 -4.01 0.54 -17.08
CA LYS A 29 -4.83 -0.58 -16.54
C LYS A 29 -3.98 -1.75 -16.05
N LEU A 30 -2.90 -2.04 -16.78
CA LEU A 30 -1.82 -2.92 -16.35
C LEU A 30 -0.52 -2.13 -16.34
N THR A 31 0.17 -2.13 -15.20
CA THR A 31 1.48 -1.49 -15.03
C THR A 31 2.41 -2.47 -14.34
N LEU A 32 3.53 -2.82 -14.98
CA LEU A 32 4.56 -3.67 -14.39
C LEU A 32 5.62 -2.79 -13.72
N VAL A 33 5.81 -2.98 -12.42
CA VAL A 33 6.89 -2.36 -11.66
C VAL A 33 7.92 -3.43 -11.32
N TYR A 34 9.13 -3.31 -11.86
CA TYR A 34 10.21 -4.26 -11.66
C TYR A 34 11.42 -3.59 -11.01
N ALA A 35 12.06 -4.31 -10.09
CA ALA A 35 13.35 -3.96 -9.50
C ALA A 35 13.93 -5.19 -8.78
N GLU A 36 15.22 -5.15 -8.43
CA GLU A 36 15.86 -6.13 -7.55
C GLU A 36 15.26 -6.12 -6.11
N ASN A 37 15.64 -7.10 -5.30
CA ASN A 37 15.30 -7.13 -3.88
C ASN A 37 15.90 -5.93 -3.13
N GLY A 38 15.20 -5.43 -2.11
CA GLY A 38 15.65 -4.27 -1.34
C GLY A 38 15.58 -2.91 -2.06
N ARG A 39 14.88 -2.83 -3.21
CA ARG A 39 14.72 -1.60 -4.00
C ARG A 39 13.42 -0.81 -3.75
N GLY A 40 12.60 -1.24 -2.80
CA GLY A 40 11.40 -0.48 -2.39
C GLY A 40 10.06 -0.98 -2.95
N LYS A 41 10.02 -2.13 -3.63
CA LYS A 41 8.76 -2.75 -4.11
C LYS A 41 7.76 -2.97 -2.96
N THR A 42 8.19 -3.63 -1.88
CA THR A 42 7.38 -3.85 -0.68
C THR A 42 7.03 -2.53 0.04
N THR A 43 7.90 -1.53 -0.05
CA THR A 43 7.62 -0.18 0.49
C THR A 43 6.46 0.47 -0.25
N LEU A 44 6.37 0.30 -1.57
CA LEU A 44 5.24 0.78 -2.35
C LEU A 44 3.93 0.10 -1.92
N CYS A 45 3.95 -1.22 -1.72
CA CYS A 45 2.78 -1.94 -1.19
C CYS A 45 2.36 -1.41 0.20
N ALA A 46 3.31 -1.14 1.09
CA ALA A 46 3.02 -0.57 2.41
C ALA A 46 2.41 0.84 2.34
N ILE A 47 2.87 1.69 1.41
CA ILE A 47 2.27 3.01 1.16
C ILE A 47 0.82 2.87 0.70
N LEU A 48 0.56 1.99 -0.28
CA LEU A 48 -0.81 1.75 -0.77
C LEU A 48 -1.71 1.16 0.32
N ARG A 49 -1.18 0.26 1.16
CA ARG A 49 -1.88 -0.31 2.31
C ARG A 49 -2.20 0.74 3.38
N SER A 50 -1.29 1.68 3.61
CA SER A 50 -1.53 2.84 4.48
C SER A 50 -2.66 3.73 3.93
N LEU A 51 -2.65 4.01 2.62
CA LEU A 51 -3.71 4.79 1.96
C LEU A 51 -5.08 4.08 2.06
N GLN A 52 -5.08 2.76 1.88
CA GLN A 52 -6.28 1.91 1.97
C GLN A 52 -6.88 1.89 3.37
N SER A 53 -6.05 1.61 4.37
CA SER A 53 -6.48 1.38 5.76
C SER A 53 -6.52 2.65 6.63
N GLY A 54 -5.90 3.73 6.18
CA GLY A 54 -5.63 4.92 6.99
C GLY A 54 -4.57 4.74 8.07
N GLN A 55 -3.98 3.54 8.21
CA GLN A 55 -3.03 3.25 9.28
C GLN A 55 -1.65 3.84 8.96
N PRO A 56 -1.15 4.81 9.74
CA PRO A 56 0.11 5.49 9.46
C PRO A 56 1.33 4.62 9.77
N GLY A 57 1.19 3.58 10.61
CA GLY A 57 2.27 2.66 10.99
C GLY A 57 2.99 2.04 9.80
N PHE A 58 2.25 1.68 8.75
CA PHE A 58 2.81 1.14 7.51
C PHE A 58 3.85 2.06 6.86
N ILE A 59 3.71 3.38 7.01
CA ILE A 59 4.67 4.39 6.53
C ILE A 59 5.69 4.75 7.61
N ALA A 60 5.24 5.00 8.85
CA ALA A 60 6.06 5.51 9.94
C ALA A 60 7.22 4.54 10.30
N GLU A 61 6.95 3.25 10.35
CA GLU A 61 7.94 2.20 10.61
C GLU A 61 9.01 2.11 9.51
N ARG A 62 8.75 2.70 8.34
CA ARG A 62 9.64 2.72 7.18
C ARG A 62 10.31 4.07 6.99
N LYS A 63 10.34 4.96 7.98
CA LYS A 63 11.09 6.22 7.88
C LYS A 63 12.54 5.96 7.47
N THR A 64 13.03 6.67 6.45
CA THR A 64 14.42 6.51 5.99
C THR A 64 15.41 6.90 7.09
N LEU A 65 16.37 6.01 7.36
CA LEU A 65 17.45 6.25 8.32
C LEU A 65 18.42 7.33 7.82
N GLY A 66 18.89 8.17 8.75
CA GLY A 66 19.85 9.24 8.46
C GLY A 66 19.27 10.44 7.70
N VAL A 67 17.94 10.57 7.61
CA VAL A 67 17.27 11.71 6.99
C VAL A 67 16.41 12.43 8.03
N ALA A 68 16.59 13.75 8.18
CA ALA A 68 15.82 14.56 9.13
C ALA A 68 14.36 14.77 8.68
N GLY A 69 14.10 14.73 7.38
CA GLY A 69 12.79 14.95 6.78
C GLY A 69 11.70 14.01 7.29
N ALA A 70 10.48 14.54 7.43
CA ALA A 70 9.31 13.74 7.71
C ALA A 70 8.93 12.89 6.48
N PRO A 71 8.36 11.68 6.68
CA PRO A 71 7.72 10.93 5.61
C PRO A 71 6.68 11.76 4.88
N PHE A 72 6.77 11.80 3.55
CA PHE A 72 5.78 12.46 2.71
C PHE A 72 5.47 11.61 1.49
N VAL A 73 4.19 11.53 1.14
CA VAL A 73 3.72 10.84 -0.06
C VAL A 73 2.71 11.73 -0.77
N HIS A 74 2.80 11.80 -2.09
CA HIS A 74 1.77 12.40 -2.94
C HIS A 74 1.44 11.43 -4.08
N ILE A 75 0.19 10.97 -4.11
CA ILE A 75 -0.37 10.07 -5.11
C ILE A 75 -1.53 10.77 -5.82
N ARG A 76 -1.67 10.54 -7.11
CA ARG A 76 -2.82 10.95 -7.91
C ARG A 76 -3.64 9.74 -8.31
N LEU A 77 -4.93 9.78 -8.01
CA LEU A 77 -5.88 8.70 -8.24
C LEU A 77 -7.23 9.30 -8.61
N ASN A 78 -7.77 8.88 -9.76
CA ASN A 78 -9.00 9.44 -10.34
C ASN A 78 -9.05 10.98 -10.34
N SER A 79 -7.95 11.59 -10.80
CA SER A 79 -7.71 13.04 -10.85
C SER A 79 -7.75 13.78 -9.51
N ALA A 80 -7.86 13.07 -8.40
CA ALA A 80 -7.73 13.60 -7.05
C ALA A 80 -6.31 13.38 -6.50
N ASN A 81 -5.90 14.27 -5.61
CA ASN A 81 -4.61 14.20 -4.92
C ASN A 81 -4.78 13.62 -3.52
N TYR A 82 -3.99 12.60 -3.21
CA TYR A 82 -3.89 11.98 -1.91
C TYR A 82 -2.50 12.26 -1.35
N GLN A 83 -2.45 12.86 -0.17
CA GLN A 83 -1.19 13.26 0.45
C GLN A 83 -1.07 12.68 1.85
N PHE A 84 0.07 12.05 2.13
CA PHE A 84 0.50 11.72 3.47
C PHE A 84 1.45 12.80 3.96
N THR A 85 1.07 13.53 4.99
CA THR A 85 1.86 14.60 5.59
C THR A 85 1.57 14.68 7.07
N ASN A 86 2.56 15.10 7.87
CA ASN A 86 2.42 15.21 9.33
C ASN A 86 1.92 13.92 10.01
N GLY A 87 2.29 12.76 9.46
CA GLY A 87 1.94 11.46 10.03
C GLY A 87 0.53 10.94 9.71
N ALA A 88 -0.22 11.59 8.83
CA ALA A 88 -1.56 11.14 8.43
C ALA A 88 -1.86 11.41 6.95
N TRP A 89 -2.84 10.68 6.40
CA TRP A 89 -3.41 10.97 5.08
C TRP A 89 -4.43 12.10 5.16
N THR A 90 -4.47 12.98 4.17
CA THR A 90 -5.53 14.00 4.03
C THR A 90 -6.91 13.35 3.85
N VAL A 91 -6.96 12.31 3.02
CA VAL A 91 -8.12 11.46 2.76
C VAL A 91 -7.60 10.04 2.52
N THR A 92 -8.34 9.02 2.97
CA THR A 92 -8.03 7.61 2.71
C THR A 92 -8.77 7.10 1.47
N HIS A 93 -8.32 5.98 0.90
CA HIS A 93 -8.98 5.37 -0.25
C HIS A 93 -9.13 3.86 -0.07
N PRO A 94 -10.24 3.37 0.51
CA PRO A 94 -10.38 1.96 0.88
C PRO A 94 -10.51 1.00 -0.31
N ASP A 95 -10.88 1.49 -1.50
CA ASP A 95 -11.09 0.68 -2.72
C ASP A 95 -9.75 0.35 -3.43
N ILE A 96 -8.86 -0.32 -2.69
CA ILE A 96 -7.58 -0.83 -3.17
C ILE A 96 -7.48 -2.29 -2.73
N LEU A 97 -7.13 -3.20 -3.64
CA LEU A 97 -6.83 -4.60 -3.31
C LEU A 97 -5.33 -4.84 -3.44
N ILE A 98 -4.73 -5.45 -2.42
CA ILE A 98 -3.28 -5.67 -2.34
C ILE A 98 -3.03 -7.16 -2.11
N PHE A 99 -2.40 -7.81 -3.09
CA PHE A 99 -2.09 -9.24 -3.07
C PHE A 99 -0.58 -9.45 -2.87
N ASP A 100 -0.06 -9.10 -1.70
CA ASP A 100 1.35 -9.30 -1.33
C ASP A 100 1.50 -10.46 -0.32
N SER A 101 2.70 -10.66 0.21
CA SER A 101 2.98 -11.68 1.22
C SER A 101 2.17 -11.48 2.51
N VAL A 102 1.77 -10.24 2.85
CA VAL A 102 0.93 -9.98 4.02
C VAL A 102 -0.48 -10.51 3.76
N PHE A 103 -1.04 -10.25 2.57
CA PHE A 103 -2.31 -10.84 2.18
C PHE A 103 -2.26 -12.36 2.20
N VAL A 104 -1.19 -12.97 1.67
CA VAL A 104 -0.99 -14.42 1.71
C VAL A 104 -0.96 -14.90 3.15
N ASN A 105 -0.10 -14.35 4.01
CA ASN A 105 -0.02 -14.80 5.41
C ASN A 105 -1.34 -14.65 6.18
N GLU A 106 -2.09 -13.57 5.94
CA GLU A 106 -3.35 -13.30 6.64
C GLU A 106 -4.52 -14.17 6.13
N ASN A 107 -4.49 -14.60 4.87
CA ASN A 107 -5.67 -15.13 4.18
C ASN A 107 -5.46 -16.44 3.41
N VAL A 108 -4.22 -16.84 3.12
CA VAL A 108 -3.86 -17.98 2.26
C VAL A 108 -2.89 -18.89 3.00
N TYR A 109 -3.28 -20.14 3.17
CA TYR A 109 -2.51 -21.16 3.90
C TYR A 109 -1.04 -21.25 3.45
N SER A 110 -0.11 -20.87 4.32
CA SER A 110 1.33 -21.11 4.17
C SER A 110 1.85 -22.09 5.23
N GLY A 111 1.33 -23.32 5.20
CA GLY A 111 2.01 -24.56 5.63
C GLY A 111 2.48 -24.78 7.09
N GLU A 112 2.92 -23.78 7.86
CA GLU A 112 3.73 -24.06 9.05
C GLU A 112 3.05 -23.82 10.41
N TYR A 113 2.03 -22.95 10.54
CA TYR A 113 1.28 -22.78 11.79
C TYR A 113 -0.21 -22.47 11.56
N VAL A 114 -1.08 -23.21 12.25
CA VAL A 114 -2.55 -23.10 12.13
C VAL A 114 -3.12 -22.48 13.41
N GLU A 115 -3.50 -21.21 13.33
CA GLU A 115 -4.33 -20.56 14.36
C GLU A 115 -5.79 -20.43 13.92
N HIS A 116 -6.69 -20.27 14.90
CA HIS A 116 -8.14 -20.21 14.68
C HIS A 116 -8.57 -19.02 13.81
N GLU A 117 -7.78 -17.95 13.82
CA GLU A 117 -8.00 -16.72 13.05
C GLU A 117 -7.82 -16.91 11.54
N HIS A 118 -6.87 -17.78 11.13
CA HIS A 118 -6.62 -18.09 9.72
C HIS A 118 -7.82 -18.78 9.04
N LYS A 119 -8.55 -19.64 9.78
CA LYS A 119 -9.77 -20.29 9.25
C LYS A 119 -10.89 -19.28 8.99
N LYS A 120 -11.02 -18.23 9.80
CA LYS A 120 -12.03 -17.17 9.59
C LYS A 120 -11.72 -16.31 8.36
N ASN A 121 -10.44 -16.00 8.12
CA ASN A 121 -10.03 -15.17 6.99
C ASN A 121 -10.13 -15.88 5.63
N LEU A 122 -9.92 -17.19 5.57
CA LEU A 122 -10.13 -17.95 4.32
C LEU A 122 -11.58 -17.84 3.81
N TYR A 123 -12.58 -17.86 4.71
CA TYR A 123 -13.97 -17.64 4.33
C TYR A 123 -14.20 -16.23 3.76
N ARG A 124 -13.46 -15.21 4.24
CA ARG A 124 -13.55 -13.84 3.69
C ARG A 124 -13.03 -13.74 2.26
N VAL A 125 -12.01 -14.53 1.89
CA VAL A 125 -11.50 -14.60 0.51
C VAL A 125 -12.55 -15.19 -0.43
N ILE A 126 -13.23 -16.25 0.00
CA ILE A 126 -14.20 -16.99 -0.83
C ILE A 126 -15.53 -16.23 -0.96
N VAL A 127 -15.96 -15.54 0.10
CA VAL A 127 -17.27 -14.90 0.19
C VAL A 127 -17.23 -13.40 -0.19
N GLY A 128 -16.05 -12.78 -0.14
CA GLY A 128 -15.88 -11.34 -0.32
C GLY A 128 -16.29 -10.53 0.93
N THR A 129 -15.83 -9.27 1.01
CA THR A 129 -16.10 -8.37 2.14
C THR A 129 -17.59 -8.11 2.35
N GLU A 130 -18.38 -8.05 1.29
CA GLU A 130 -19.84 -7.84 1.40
C GLU A 130 -20.59 -9.05 1.98
N GLY A 131 -20.22 -10.28 1.60
CA GLY A 131 -20.91 -11.46 2.13
C GLY A 131 -20.56 -11.78 3.60
N VAL A 132 -19.54 -11.13 4.16
CA VAL A 132 -19.19 -11.21 5.58
C VAL A 132 -20.00 -10.21 6.42
N ALA A 133 -20.44 -9.09 5.84
CA ALA A 133 -21.25 -8.06 6.51
C ALA A 133 -22.75 -8.43 6.61
N LEU A 134 -23.19 -9.46 5.88
CA LEU A 134 -24.57 -9.97 5.90
C LEU A 134 -24.82 -11.02 7.01
N ARG A 135 -24.01 -11.02 8.08
CA ARG A 135 -24.16 -11.91 9.24
C ARG A 135 -24.32 -11.14 10.54
#